data_AF-A0A5M6CNU1-F1
#
_entry.id   AF-A0A5M6CNU1-F1
#
_cell.length_a   1.000
_cell.length_b   1.000
_cell.length_c   1.000
_cell.angle_alpha   90.00
_cell.angle_beta   90.00
_cell.angle_gamma   90.00
#
_symmetry.space_group_name_H-M   'P 1'
#
loop_
_entity.id
_entity.type
_entity.pdbx_description
1 polymer ?
#
loop_
_entity_poly.entity_id
_entity_poly.type
_entity_poly.pdbx_seq_one_letter_code
_entity_poly.pdbx_strand_id
1 'polypeptide(L)'
;MCLCRLILWSAFYMLNFKLSNHYICLELNPFMKSNLLFLIITVTLFTSCSKKDKFECGVESNSPPTEDSSILFIPTAFSPYQDGLNDQFLITTININSTHIEIYNNENELLFETDEWKGWAPNTETGLTLYHYKVTAKSLQGYEYYRCGDVYSFKCLTKGFDANKLIFGDQFDPTQPGYYLPGTSAEIIENCK
;
A
#
# COMPACT_ATOMS: atom_id res chain seq x y z
N MET A 1 10.69 -13.64 -0.32
CA MET A 1 10.74 -15.07 0.07
C MET A 1 11.59 -15.16 1.33
N CYS A 2 10.98 -15.16 2.52
CA CYS A 2 11.72 -15.32 3.77
C CYS A 2 12.11 -16.79 3.93
N LEU A 3 13.42 -17.07 4.03
CA LEU A 3 13.90 -18.39 4.42
C LEU A 3 13.58 -18.61 5.91
N CYS A 4 12.41 -19.20 6.17
CA CYS A 4 12.09 -19.82 7.43
C CYS A 4 12.42 -21.31 7.30
N ARG A 5 13.65 -21.72 7.65
CA ARG A 5 13.96 -23.12 7.93
C ARG A 5 15.24 -23.24 8.77
N LEU A 6 15.12 -24.10 9.79
CA LEU A 6 16.18 -24.80 10.52
C LEU A 6 16.89 -24.03 11.64
N ILE A 7 16.33 -24.07 12.85
CA ILE A 7 17.07 -24.51 14.05
C ILE A 7 16.11 -25.32 14.95
N LEU A 8 15.93 -26.60 14.62
CA LEU A 8 15.48 -27.62 15.56
C LEU A 8 16.61 -28.64 15.59
N TRP A 9 17.45 -28.59 16.63
CA TRP A 9 18.31 -29.65 17.19
C TRP A 9 19.51 -29.03 17.91
N SER A 10 19.41 -28.82 19.22
CA SER A 10 20.53 -28.85 20.18
C SER A 10 20.07 -28.42 21.59
N ALA A 11 18.92 -28.92 22.04
CA ALA A 11 18.50 -28.81 23.43
C ALA A 11 18.57 -30.18 24.11
N PHE A 12 19.69 -30.87 23.97
CA PHE A 12 19.99 -32.05 24.77
C PHE A 12 21.51 -32.14 24.89
N TYR A 13 21.98 -32.23 26.13
CA TYR A 13 23.34 -32.49 26.63
C TYR A 13 23.96 -31.41 27.53
N MET A 14 24.17 -31.86 28.77
CA MET A 14 25.26 -31.52 29.69
C MET A 14 25.05 -30.44 30.76
N LEU A 15 24.15 -30.74 31.70
CA LEU A 15 24.37 -30.41 33.11
C LEU A 15 25.12 -31.59 33.76
N ASN A 16 26.39 -31.42 34.12
CA ASN A 16 27.08 -32.34 35.01
C ASN A 16 27.00 -31.81 36.44
N PHE A 17 26.21 -32.48 37.29
CA PHE A 17 26.19 -32.23 38.73
C PHE A 17 27.29 -33.05 39.39
N LYS A 18 28.27 -32.39 40.02
CA LYS A 18 29.19 -33.05 40.94
C LYS A 18 28.80 -32.64 42.36
N LEU A 19 28.17 -33.56 43.07
CA LEU A 19 27.88 -33.41 44.50
C LEU A 19 29.15 -33.72 45.28
N SER A 20 29.62 -32.75 46.05
CA SER A 20 30.51 -32.96 47.19
C SER A 20 30.03 -32.07 48.34
N ASN A 21 30.15 -32.58 49.55
CA ASN A 21 29.56 -31.97 50.74
C ASN A 21 30.19 -30.60 51.06
N HIS A 22 29.29 -29.64 51.29
CA HIS A 22 29.49 -28.24 51.69
C HIS A 22 29.99 -27.30 50.58
N TYR A 23 29.09 -26.36 50.22
CA TYR A 23 29.18 -25.27 49.23
C TYR A 23 28.93 -25.64 47.75
N ILE A 24 27.89 -25.05 47.17
CA ILE A 24 27.60 -25.05 45.73
C ILE A 24 28.31 -23.83 45.13
N CYS A 25 29.50 -24.04 44.55
CA CYS A 25 30.12 -23.04 43.70
C CYS A 25 29.59 -23.22 42.26
N LEU A 26 28.79 -22.26 41.79
CA LEU A 26 28.43 -22.14 40.38
C LEU A 26 29.61 -21.50 39.63
N GLU A 27 30.61 -22.30 39.27
CA GLU A 27 31.60 -21.86 38.29
C GLU A 27 31.05 -22.05 36.87
N LEU A 28 30.75 -20.93 36.22
CA LEU A 28 30.45 -20.91 34.79
C LEU A 28 31.74 -21.20 34.01
N ASN A 29 31.76 -22.32 33.29
CA ASN A 29 32.86 -22.78 32.45
C ASN A 29 33.32 -21.67 31.46
N PRO A 30 34.62 -21.34 31.34
CA PRO A 30 35.12 -20.27 30.46
C PRO A 30 34.76 -20.45 28.98
N PHE A 31 34.41 -21.66 28.54
CA PHE A 31 33.92 -21.95 27.19
C PHE A 31 32.52 -21.37 26.89
N MET A 32 31.74 -20.97 27.92
CA MET A 32 30.41 -20.39 27.72
C MET A 32 30.40 -18.86 27.56
N LYS A 33 31.45 -18.14 27.98
CA LYS A 33 31.50 -16.67 27.82
C LYS A 33 31.63 -16.25 26.36
N SER A 34 32.36 -17.03 25.55
CA SER A 34 32.54 -16.76 24.11
C SER A 34 31.28 -17.08 23.29
N ASN A 35 30.51 -18.09 23.70
CA ASN A 35 29.28 -18.50 23.00
C ASN A 35 28.06 -17.65 23.38
N LEU A 36 28.00 -17.12 24.61
CA LEU A 36 26.93 -16.21 25.03
C LEU A 36 26.99 -14.87 24.30
N LEU A 37 28.20 -14.35 24.02
CA LEU A 37 28.38 -13.11 23.26
C LEU A 37 27.94 -13.27 21.79
N PHE A 38 28.25 -14.42 21.18
CA PHE A 38 27.82 -14.75 19.82
C PHE A 38 26.29 -14.87 19.69
N LEU A 39 25.63 -15.40 20.73
CA LEU A 39 24.18 -15.56 20.77
C LEU A 39 23.45 -14.22 20.93
N ILE A 40 24.05 -13.24 21.62
CA ILE A 40 23.50 -11.88 21.72
C ILE A 40 23.65 -11.15 20.39
N ILE A 41 24.80 -11.30 19.71
CA ILE A 41 25.05 -10.65 18.40
C ILE A 41 24.09 -11.17 17.32
N THR A 42 23.82 -12.49 17.30
CA THR A 42 22.83 -13.05 16.36
C THR A 42 21.42 -12.55 16.68
N VAL A 43 21.02 -12.49 17.96
CA VAL A 43 19.71 -11.96 18.36
C VAL A 43 19.54 -10.47 18.01
N THR A 44 20.60 -9.66 18.10
CA THR A 44 20.55 -8.24 17.67
C THR A 44 20.49 -8.06 16.16
N LEU A 45 20.95 -9.03 15.37
CA LEU A 45 20.86 -8.98 13.89
C LEU A 45 19.47 -9.35 13.36
N PHE A 46 18.64 -10.05 14.15
CA PHE A 46 17.31 -10.49 13.72
C PHE A 46 16.14 -9.61 14.20
N THR A 47 16.39 -8.54 14.98
CA THR A 47 15.32 -7.73 15.58
C THR A 47 14.99 -6.43 14.86
N SER A 48 15.66 -6.09 13.75
CA SER A 48 15.32 -4.91 12.95
C SER A 48 14.60 -5.27 11.65
N CYS A 49 13.50 -6.02 11.77
CA CYS A 49 12.54 -6.21 10.69
C CYS A 49 11.26 -5.45 11.07
N SER A 50 11.28 -4.13 10.89
CA SER A 50 10.05 -3.35 10.88
C SER A 50 9.27 -3.73 9.63
N LYS A 51 8.15 -4.45 9.80
CA LYS A 51 7.17 -4.56 8.72
C LYS A 51 6.74 -3.14 8.38
N LYS A 52 6.85 -2.71 7.11
CA LYS A 52 6.20 -1.49 6.66
C LYS A 52 4.70 -1.69 6.91
N ASP A 53 4.08 -0.79 7.66
CA ASP A 53 2.64 -0.85 7.89
C ASP A 53 1.93 -0.69 6.54
N LYS A 54 1.04 -1.64 6.25
CA LYS A 54 0.18 -1.57 5.07
C LYS A 54 -0.68 -0.31 5.18
N PHE A 55 -0.85 0.44 4.09
CA PHE A 55 -1.78 1.57 4.07
C PHE A 55 -3.13 1.16 4.66
N GLU A 56 -3.53 1.86 5.71
CA GLU A 56 -4.77 1.60 6.41
C GLU A 56 -5.80 2.64 6.01
N CYS A 57 -6.86 2.14 5.39
CA CYS A 57 -8.02 2.95 5.14
C CYS A 57 -8.80 3.13 6.45
N GLY A 58 -8.54 4.25 7.13
CA GLY A 58 -9.21 4.61 8.38
C GLY A 58 -10.69 5.01 8.23
N VAL A 59 -11.32 4.72 7.09
CA VAL A 59 -12.74 4.96 6.79
C VAL A 59 -13.34 3.74 6.12
N GLU A 60 -14.55 3.34 6.50
CA GLU A 60 -15.24 2.25 5.80
C GLU A 60 -15.81 2.76 4.48
N SER A 61 -15.40 2.13 3.36
CA SER A 61 -15.92 2.52 2.04
C SER A 61 -17.41 2.15 1.91
N ASN A 62 -18.26 3.10 1.51
CA ASN A 62 -19.73 2.94 1.49
C ASN A 62 -20.39 3.30 0.15
N SER A 63 -21.25 2.45 -0.40
CA SER A 63 -22.01 2.79 -1.61
C SER A 63 -23.14 3.79 -1.34
N PRO A 64 -23.51 4.64 -2.33
CA PRO A 64 -24.68 5.49 -2.20
C PRO A 64 -25.96 4.68 -1.96
N PRO A 65 -26.93 5.22 -1.19
CA PRO A 65 -28.27 4.66 -1.11
C PRO A 65 -28.90 4.56 -2.50
N THR A 66 -29.85 3.63 -2.68
CA THR A 66 -30.51 3.40 -3.98
C THR A 66 -31.30 4.60 -4.51
N GLU A 67 -31.67 5.55 -3.64
CA GLU A 67 -32.39 6.78 -4.01
C GLU A 67 -31.45 7.90 -4.45
N ASP A 68 -30.15 7.76 -4.19
CA ASP A 68 -29.15 8.74 -4.55
C ASP A 68 -28.60 8.45 -5.96
N SER A 69 -28.70 9.44 -6.84
CA SER A 69 -28.25 9.36 -8.24
C SER A 69 -26.84 9.93 -8.43
N SER A 70 -26.11 10.18 -7.35
CA SER A 70 -24.74 10.65 -7.42
C SER A 70 -23.78 9.54 -7.82
N ILE A 71 -22.77 9.96 -8.57
CA ILE A 71 -21.72 9.11 -9.09
C ILE A 71 -20.40 9.70 -8.64
N LEU A 72 -19.57 8.85 -8.03
CA LEU A 72 -18.20 9.14 -7.66
C LEU A 72 -17.33 8.09 -8.36
N PHE A 73 -16.75 8.48 -9.49
CA PHE A 73 -15.82 7.65 -10.24
C PHE A 73 -14.39 8.05 -9.93
N ILE A 74 -13.61 7.09 -9.43
CA ILE A 74 -12.21 7.27 -9.07
C ILE A 74 -11.39 6.35 -9.97
N PRO A 75 -10.58 6.88 -10.90
CA PRO A 75 -9.72 6.04 -11.73
C PRO A 75 -8.67 5.34 -10.86
N THR A 76 -8.20 4.18 -11.30
CA THR A 76 -7.12 3.46 -10.62
C THR A 76 -5.76 3.78 -11.24
N ALA A 77 -5.72 4.50 -12.37
CA ALA A 77 -4.48 4.89 -13.03
C ALA A 77 -4.59 6.25 -13.73
N PHE A 78 -3.45 6.92 -13.87
CA PHE A 78 -3.26 8.14 -14.65
C PHE A 78 -1.82 8.17 -15.20
N SER A 79 -1.56 8.98 -16.22
CA SER A 79 -0.36 8.95 -17.07
C SER A 79 0.18 10.37 -17.23
N PRO A 80 1.07 10.85 -16.34
CA PRO A 80 1.51 12.25 -16.34
C PRO A 80 2.54 12.57 -17.45
N TYR A 81 2.19 12.33 -18.72
CA TYR A 81 3.03 12.56 -19.90
C TYR A 81 2.92 13.96 -20.48
N GLN A 82 1.93 14.73 -20.04
CA GLN A 82 1.61 16.06 -20.57
C GLN A 82 1.16 16.01 -22.03
N ASP A 83 0.48 14.93 -22.43
CA ASP A 83 -0.10 14.78 -23.78
C ASP A 83 -1.57 15.20 -23.86
N GLY A 84 -2.16 15.59 -22.73
CA GLY A 84 -3.55 16.01 -22.59
C GLY A 84 -4.51 14.89 -22.22
N LEU A 85 -4.05 13.64 -22.13
CA LEU A 85 -4.87 12.47 -21.84
C LEU A 85 -4.47 11.87 -20.50
N ASN A 86 -5.42 11.79 -19.56
CA ASN A 86 -5.21 11.22 -18.22
C ASN A 86 -3.95 11.73 -17.49
N ASP A 87 -3.49 12.95 -17.77
CA ASP A 87 -2.25 13.52 -17.22
C ASP A 87 -2.25 13.66 -15.68
N GLN A 88 -3.43 13.60 -15.07
CA GLN A 88 -3.63 13.82 -13.66
C GLN A 88 -4.57 12.75 -13.10
N PHE A 89 -4.33 12.35 -11.87
CA PHE A 89 -5.34 11.70 -11.06
C PHE A 89 -6.48 12.69 -10.81
N LEU A 90 -7.57 12.51 -11.54
CA LEU A 90 -8.76 13.35 -11.47
C LEU A 90 -9.98 12.48 -11.21
N ILE A 91 -10.76 12.87 -10.21
CA ILE A 91 -12.01 12.20 -9.85
C ILE A 91 -13.14 12.81 -10.67
N THR A 92 -13.97 11.95 -11.25
CA THR A 92 -15.15 12.38 -12.01
C THR A 92 -16.39 12.21 -11.15
N THR A 93 -17.21 13.26 -11.07
CA THR A 93 -18.40 13.28 -10.23
C THR A 93 -19.66 13.70 -10.97
N ILE A 94 -20.80 13.12 -10.62
CA ILE A 94 -22.15 13.57 -11.02
C ILE A 94 -22.99 13.70 -9.75
N ASN A 95 -23.76 14.79 -9.62
CA ASN A 95 -24.59 15.10 -8.45
C ASN A 95 -23.84 15.10 -7.09
N ILE A 96 -22.56 15.44 -7.10
CA ILE A 96 -21.73 15.67 -5.90
C ILE A 96 -21.63 17.17 -5.64
N ASN A 97 -21.85 17.58 -4.39
CA ASN A 97 -21.77 18.97 -3.93
C ASN A 97 -20.36 19.38 -3.51
N SER A 98 -19.63 18.47 -2.85
CA SER A 98 -18.28 18.74 -2.33
C SER A 98 -17.45 17.47 -2.23
N THR A 99 -16.13 17.62 -2.35
CA THR A 99 -15.15 16.54 -2.22
C THR A 99 -13.97 17.00 -1.37
N HIS A 100 -13.38 16.08 -0.63
CA HIS A 100 -12.10 16.23 0.04
C HIS A 100 -11.21 15.06 -0.37
N ILE A 101 -10.04 15.34 -0.92
CA ILE A 101 -9.16 14.35 -1.53
C ILE A 101 -7.79 14.43 -0.87
N GLU A 102 -7.31 13.30 -0.38
CA GLU A 102 -5.97 13.14 0.19
C GLU A 102 -5.22 12.06 -0.59
N ILE A 103 -3.93 12.28 -0.85
CA ILE A 103 -3.07 11.33 -1.57
C ILE A 103 -1.80 11.10 -0.78
N TYR A 104 -1.41 9.83 -0.67
CA TYR A 104 -0.31 9.35 0.16
C TYR A 104 0.67 8.53 -0.69
N ASN A 105 1.96 8.56 -0.31
CA ASN A 105 2.93 7.60 -0.84
C ASN A 105 2.79 6.22 -0.17
N ASN A 106 3.59 5.24 -0.63
CA ASN A 106 3.65 3.89 -0.06
C ASN A 106 4.17 3.83 1.38
N GLU A 107 4.72 4.93 1.90
CA GLU A 107 5.15 5.10 3.28
C GLU A 107 4.06 5.75 4.16
N ASN A 108 2.84 5.92 3.63
CA ASN A 108 1.70 6.57 4.27
C ASN A 108 1.93 8.07 4.60
N GLU A 109 2.87 8.72 3.93
CA GLU A 109 3.08 10.17 4.06
C GLU A 109 2.13 10.91 3.11
N LEU A 110 1.43 11.92 3.63
CA LEU A 110 0.54 12.79 2.85
C LEU A 110 1.35 13.62 1.85
N LEU A 111 1.04 13.49 0.57
CA LEU A 111 1.69 14.20 -0.54
C LEU A 111 0.84 15.33 -1.10
N PHE A 112 -0.49 15.20 -1.04
CA PHE A 112 -1.43 16.15 -1.61
C PHE A 112 -2.77 16.10 -0.89
N GLU A 113 -3.40 17.26 -0.74
CA GLU A 113 -4.70 17.45 -0.11
C GLU A 113 -5.44 18.58 -0.83
N THR A 114 -6.74 18.41 -1.10
CA THR A 114 -7.58 19.44 -1.73
C THR A 114 -9.06 19.25 -1.41
N ASP A 115 -9.77 20.37 -1.25
CA ASP A 115 -11.24 20.44 -1.24
C ASP A 115 -11.82 20.84 -2.62
N GLU A 116 -10.96 21.22 -3.55
CA GLU A 116 -11.33 21.61 -4.91
C GLU A 116 -11.33 20.39 -5.85
N TRP A 117 -12.18 20.43 -6.90
CA TRP A 117 -12.15 19.48 -8.01
C TRP A 117 -10.92 19.70 -8.91
N LYS A 118 -9.75 19.39 -8.37
CA LYS A 118 -8.47 19.57 -9.03
C LYS A 118 -7.76 18.24 -9.13
N GLY A 119 -7.19 17.98 -10.31
CA GLY A 119 -6.37 16.80 -10.53
C GLY A 119 -5.00 16.92 -9.86
N TRP A 120 -4.42 15.77 -9.53
CA TRP A 120 -3.08 15.66 -8.97
C TRP A 120 -2.16 14.90 -9.91
N ALA A 121 -0.93 15.40 -10.09
CA ALA A 121 0.12 14.69 -10.79
C ALA A 121 1.45 14.91 -10.04
N PRO A 122 2.10 13.85 -9.55
CA PRO A 122 3.44 13.94 -9.02
C PRO A 122 4.44 14.07 -10.17
N ASN A 123 5.61 14.64 -9.89
CA ASN A 123 6.72 14.61 -10.84
C ASN A 123 7.41 13.22 -10.78
N THR A 124 6.74 12.18 -11.28
CA THR A 124 7.31 10.82 -11.36
C THR A 124 7.87 10.53 -12.73
N GLU A 125 9.15 10.18 -12.78
CA GLU A 125 9.84 9.99 -14.07
C GLU A 125 9.95 8.52 -14.51
N THR A 126 9.52 7.55 -13.69
CA THR A 126 9.85 6.13 -13.95
C THR A 126 8.72 5.15 -13.67
N GLY A 127 8.47 4.25 -14.62
CA GLY A 127 7.78 2.97 -14.42
C GLY A 127 6.32 3.08 -13.97
N LEU A 128 5.92 2.17 -13.10
CA LEU A 128 4.61 2.13 -12.46
C LEU A 128 4.79 2.46 -10.97
N THR A 129 4.27 3.58 -10.51
CA THR A 129 4.38 4.01 -9.12
C THR A 129 3.04 3.92 -8.43
N LEU A 130 3.00 3.25 -7.26
CA LEU A 130 1.80 3.12 -6.43
C LEU A 130 1.69 4.29 -5.46
N TYR A 131 0.47 4.80 -5.34
CA TYR A 131 0.03 5.76 -4.35
C TYR A 131 -1.29 5.28 -3.73
N HIS A 132 -1.66 5.89 -2.62
CA HIS A 132 -2.92 5.62 -1.96
C HIS A 132 -3.75 6.89 -1.88
N TYR A 133 -5.08 6.77 -1.91
CA TYR A 133 -5.97 7.91 -1.76
C TYR A 133 -6.99 7.69 -0.64
N LYS A 134 -7.47 8.79 -0.09
CA LYS A 134 -8.73 8.87 0.66
C LYS A 134 -9.57 9.99 0.07
N VAL A 135 -10.86 9.72 -0.11
CA VAL A 135 -11.82 10.64 -0.71
C VAL A 135 -13.04 10.64 0.18
N THR A 136 -13.40 11.83 0.66
CA THR A 136 -14.71 12.08 1.26
C THR A 136 -15.52 12.92 0.28
N ALA A 137 -16.76 12.55 0.01
CA ALA A 137 -17.62 13.29 -0.90
C ALA A 137 -19.02 13.44 -0.31
N LYS A 138 -19.72 14.51 -0.68
CA LYS A 138 -21.11 14.75 -0.26
C LYS A 138 -22.00 14.95 -1.47
N SER A 139 -23.08 14.16 -1.61
CA SER A 139 -24.03 14.35 -2.70
C SER A 139 -24.85 15.64 -2.55
N LEU A 140 -25.51 16.04 -3.63
CA LEU A 140 -26.49 17.13 -3.61
C LEU A 140 -27.66 16.85 -2.65
N GLN A 141 -27.95 15.58 -2.36
CA GLN A 141 -28.97 15.15 -1.39
C GLN A 141 -28.44 15.12 0.05
N GLY A 142 -27.15 15.37 0.25
CA GLY A 142 -26.52 15.49 1.55
C GLY A 142 -25.94 14.19 2.12
N TYR A 143 -25.91 13.11 1.35
CA TYR A 143 -25.29 11.85 1.77
C TYR A 143 -23.77 11.92 1.66
N GLU A 144 -23.07 11.31 2.62
CA GLU A 144 -21.61 11.28 2.64
C GLU A 144 -21.06 9.94 2.17
N TYR A 145 -20.01 10.02 1.34
CA TYR A 145 -19.26 8.89 0.82
C TYR A 145 -17.83 8.94 1.28
N TYR A 146 -17.31 7.77 1.60
CA TYR A 146 -15.92 7.55 1.92
C TYR A 146 -15.38 6.52 0.94
N ARG A 147 -14.28 6.85 0.26
CA ARG A 147 -13.56 5.94 -0.63
C ARG A 147 -12.09 6.00 -0.33
N CYS A 148 -11.43 4.88 -0.46
CA CYS A 148 -10.00 4.79 -0.36
C CYS A 148 -9.52 3.62 -1.22
N GLY A 149 -8.26 3.69 -1.60
CA GLY A 149 -7.67 2.64 -2.39
C GLY A 149 -6.35 3.04 -2.98
N ASP A 150 -5.98 2.30 -4.01
CA ASP A 150 -4.71 2.42 -4.70
C ASP A 150 -4.92 3.18 -6.02
N VAL A 151 -3.95 4.04 -6.35
CA VAL A 151 -3.85 4.68 -7.65
C VAL A 151 -2.43 4.55 -8.18
N TYR A 152 -2.31 4.24 -9.46
CA TYR A 152 -1.03 4.07 -10.14
C TYR A 152 -0.71 5.26 -11.04
N SER A 153 0.45 5.88 -10.84
CA SER A 153 1.08 6.70 -11.89
C SER A 153 1.72 5.76 -12.91
N PHE A 154 1.19 5.78 -14.12
CA PHE A 154 1.56 4.89 -15.22
C PHE A 154 2.53 5.59 -16.18
N LYS A 155 3.75 5.06 -16.30
CA LYS A 155 4.70 5.36 -17.38
C LYS A 155 4.97 4.19 -18.34
N CYS A 156 4.99 2.99 -17.77
CA CYS A 156 5.11 1.73 -18.50
C CYS A 156 4.78 0.58 -17.53
N LEU A 157 4.35 -0.55 -18.07
CA LEU A 157 4.06 -1.75 -17.30
C LEU A 157 5.34 -2.42 -16.83
N THR A 158 5.40 -2.68 -15.53
CA THR A 158 6.38 -3.59 -14.97
C THR A 158 6.03 -5.03 -15.33
N LYS A 159 7.05 -5.85 -15.60
CA LYS A 159 6.85 -7.24 -16.03
C LYS A 159 6.01 -8.02 -15.01
N GLY A 160 4.89 -8.59 -15.45
CA GLY A 160 3.99 -9.38 -14.62
C GLY A 160 2.91 -8.58 -13.89
N PHE A 161 2.83 -7.27 -14.10
CA PHE A 161 1.68 -6.48 -13.66
C PHE A 161 0.46 -6.77 -14.55
N ASP A 162 -0.72 -6.85 -13.93
CA ASP A 162 -1.99 -7.07 -14.62
C ASP A 162 -2.55 -5.72 -15.11
N ALA A 163 -2.47 -5.50 -16.43
CA ALA A 163 -2.93 -4.27 -17.07
C ALA A 163 -4.41 -3.97 -16.82
N ASN A 164 -5.25 -4.99 -16.58
CA ASN A 164 -6.69 -4.80 -16.34
C ASN A 164 -6.98 -4.08 -15.00
N LYS A 165 -5.97 -3.94 -14.13
CA LYS A 165 -6.08 -3.15 -12.90
C LYS A 165 -5.96 -1.65 -13.16
N LEU A 166 -5.51 -1.24 -14.35
CA LEU A 166 -5.41 0.15 -14.76
C LEU A 166 -6.73 0.56 -15.41
N ILE A 167 -7.45 1.44 -14.74
CA ILE A 167 -8.68 2.07 -15.20
C ILE A 167 -8.39 3.56 -15.21
N PHE A 168 -8.46 4.15 -16.39
CA PHE A 168 -8.13 5.55 -16.62
C PHE A 168 -9.38 6.44 -16.61
N GLY A 169 -9.17 7.75 -16.49
CA GLY A 169 -10.24 8.75 -16.42
C GLY A 169 -11.11 8.79 -17.69
N ASP A 170 -10.49 8.61 -18.85
CA ASP A 170 -11.13 8.59 -20.17
C ASP A 170 -12.05 7.39 -20.40
N GLN A 171 -12.02 6.39 -19.53
CA GLN A 171 -12.94 5.25 -19.57
C GLN A 171 -14.26 5.51 -18.84
N PHE A 172 -14.45 6.67 -18.20
CA PHE A 172 -15.66 6.97 -17.46
C PHE A 172 -16.91 6.90 -18.36
N ASP A 173 -17.88 6.09 -17.95
CA ASP A 173 -19.20 5.99 -18.60
C ASP A 173 -20.27 5.73 -17.52
N PRO A 174 -21.13 6.73 -17.20
CA PRO A 174 -22.13 6.61 -16.14
C PRO A 174 -23.23 5.59 -16.46
N THR A 175 -23.32 5.10 -17.70
CA THR A 175 -24.30 4.10 -18.13
C THR A 175 -23.84 2.66 -17.90
N GLN A 176 -22.56 2.45 -17.63
CA GLN A 176 -21.99 1.12 -17.40
C GLN A 176 -21.99 0.72 -15.92
N PRO A 177 -22.03 -0.59 -15.61
CA PRO A 177 -21.77 -1.08 -14.26
C PRO A 177 -20.39 -0.61 -13.76
N GLY A 178 -20.35 0.00 -12.58
CA GLY A 178 -19.10 0.55 -12.02
C GLY A 178 -18.64 1.87 -12.66
N TYR A 179 -19.46 2.46 -13.54
CA TYR A 179 -19.25 3.77 -14.16
C TYR A 179 -18.05 3.88 -15.11
N TYR A 180 -17.64 2.77 -15.74
CA TYR A 180 -16.59 2.80 -16.76
C TYR A 180 -16.81 1.76 -17.85
N LEU A 181 -16.22 2.02 -19.01
CA LEU A 181 -16.21 1.14 -20.16
C LEU A 181 -14.84 0.43 -20.28
N PRO A 182 -14.75 -0.90 -20.08
CA PRO A 182 -13.49 -1.61 -20.15
C PRO A 182 -12.87 -1.59 -21.55
N GLY A 183 -11.54 -1.42 -21.63
CA GLY A 183 -10.80 -1.54 -22.89
C GLY A 183 -10.96 -0.37 -23.87
N THR A 184 -11.49 0.77 -23.41
CA THR A 184 -11.69 1.96 -24.26
C THR A 184 -10.77 3.12 -23.92
N SER A 185 -9.77 2.88 -23.06
CA SER A 185 -8.75 3.91 -22.81
C SER A 185 -7.95 4.16 -24.08
N ALA A 186 -7.66 5.43 -24.35
CA ALA A 186 -6.76 5.87 -25.40
C ALA A 186 -5.27 5.79 -24.99
N GLU A 187 -4.99 5.34 -23.75
CA GLU A 187 -3.63 5.07 -23.27
C GLU A 187 -2.95 3.95 -24.06
N ILE A 188 -1.69 4.19 -24.43
CA ILE A 188 -0.85 3.16 -25.05
C ILE A 188 -0.12 2.40 -23.94
N ILE A 189 -0.59 1.19 -23.66
CA ILE A 189 -0.03 0.35 -22.60
C ILE A 189 1.17 -0.45 -23.11
N GLU A 190 2.39 0.01 -22.81
CA GLU A 190 3.64 -0.66 -23.16
C GLU A 190 4.41 -1.17 -21.93
N ASN A 191 5.23 -2.21 -22.11
CA ASN A 191 6.14 -2.70 -21.07
C ASN A 191 7.36 -1.78 -20.94
N CYS A 192 7.89 -1.64 -19.72
CA CYS A 192 9.15 -0.95 -19.50
C CYS A 192 10.29 -1.67 -20.24
N LYS A 193 11.19 -0.89 -20.86
CA LYS A 193 12.39 -1.37 -21.56
C LYS A 193 13.48 -1.81 -20.59
#